data_AF-X1SDB3-F1
#
_entry.id   AF-X1SDB3-F1
#
_cell.length_a   1.000
_cell.length_b   1.000
_cell.length_c   1.000
_cell.angle_alpha   90.00
_cell.angle_beta   90.00
_cell.angle_gamma   90.00
#
_symmetry.space_group_name_H-M   'P 1'
#
loop_
_entity.id
_entity.type
_entity.pdbx_description
1 polymer ?
#
loop_
_entity_poly.entity_id
_entity_poly.type
_entity_poly.pdbx_seq_one_letter_code
_entity_poly.pdbx_strand_id
1 'polypeptide(L)'
;DIFIFYDHGSEDCLWGQGGTAAAIDLKNVGLLANIETYTLACLSAKSLGAEVWRRGGAYWGYTEVVGYTTDALAEFQEVFNCGFHYRFIERDSRQNSLQRAKETFSRLALELVDVGNPFAAICMREDGDNLVYLDAHKPEEKKGCLLALLKLPKLIFAQGQGG
;
A
#
# COMPACT_ATOMS: atom_id res chain seq x y z
N ASP A 1 -4.55 -4.27 -20.27
CA ASP A 1 -5.73 -3.76 -19.54
C ASP A 1 -5.34 -3.14 -18.23
N ILE A 2 -6.20 -2.26 -17.71
CA ILE A 2 -6.00 -1.56 -16.45
C ILE A 2 -7.21 -1.77 -15.55
N PHE A 3 -6.95 -1.99 -14.27
CA PHE A 3 -7.94 -1.91 -13.21
C PHE A 3 -7.61 -0.74 -12.29
N ILE A 4 -8.60 0.11 -12.00
CA ILE A 4 -8.43 1.32 -11.21
C ILE A 4 -9.36 1.26 -10.00
N PHE A 5 -8.84 1.56 -8.82
CA PHE A 5 -9.62 1.52 -7.59
C PHE A 5 -9.23 2.62 -6.61
N TYR A 6 -10.22 3.35 -6.11
CA TYR A 6 -10.08 4.41 -5.12
C TYR A 6 -11.12 4.17 -4.02
N ASP A 7 -10.71 3.58 -2.91
CA ASP A 7 -11.53 3.41 -1.70
C ASP A 7 -10.67 2.77 -0.60
N HIS A 8 -11.32 2.27 0.46
CA HIS A 8 -10.69 1.49 1.50
C HIS A 8 -10.05 0.20 0.97
N GLY A 9 -8.91 -0.13 1.57
CA GLY A 9 -8.21 -1.40 1.39
C GLY A 9 -7.81 -2.00 2.72
N SER A 10 -7.38 -3.25 2.68
CA SER A 10 -6.71 -3.95 3.76
C SER A 10 -5.61 -4.82 3.15
N GLU A 11 -4.83 -5.51 3.98
CA GLU A 11 -3.65 -6.24 3.47
C GLU A 11 -4.01 -7.26 2.36
N ASP A 12 -5.22 -7.81 2.39
CA ASP A 12 -5.68 -8.92 1.55
C ASP A 12 -6.88 -8.59 0.65
N CYS A 13 -7.39 -7.35 0.66
CA CYS A 13 -8.56 -6.97 -0.12
C CYS A 13 -8.69 -5.47 -0.44
N LEU A 14 -9.51 -5.19 -1.46
CA LEU A 14 -10.09 -3.90 -1.81
C LEU A 14 -11.57 -3.97 -1.46
N TRP A 15 -12.04 -3.05 -0.61
CA TRP A 15 -13.41 -3.09 -0.12
C TRP A 15 -14.40 -2.59 -1.18
N GLY A 16 -15.53 -3.27 -1.33
CA GLY A 16 -16.62 -2.75 -2.13
C GLY A 16 -17.31 -1.58 -1.42
N GLN A 17 -18.16 -0.87 -2.18
CA GLN A 17 -18.96 0.23 -1.66
C GLN A 17 -19.68 -0.16 -0.36
N GLY A 18 -19.49 0.64 0.69
CA GLY A 18 -20.09 0.40 2.01
C GLY A 18 -19.30 -0.54 2.93
N GLY A 19 -18.14 -1.05 2.52
CA GLY A 19 -17.14 -1.66 3.41
C GLY A 19 -17.52 -3.01 4.02
N THR A 20 -18.61 -3.65 3.56
CA THR A 20 -19.10 -4.91 4.14
C THR A 20 -18.67 -6.15 3.36
N ALA A 21 -18.38 -6.01 2.07
CA ALA A 21 -17.91 -7.08 1.22
C ALA A 21 -16.72 -6.61 0.40
N ALA A 22 -15.74 -7.49 0.20
CA ALA A 22 -14.60 -7.20 -0.67
C ALA A 22 -15.05 -7.17 -2.14
N ALA A 23 -14.63 -6.15 -2.87
CA ALA A 23 -14.76 -6.13 -4.33
C ALA A 23 -13.71 -7.06 -4.95
N ILE A 24 -12.47 -6.95 -4.46
CA ILE A 24 -11.36 -7.86 -4.79
C ILE A 24 -10.75 -8.36 -3.49
N ASP A 25 -10.59 -9.66 -3.34
CA ASP A 25 -9.86 -10.31 -2.25
C ASP A 25 -9.00 -11.45 -2.79
N LEU A 26 -8.29 -12.15 -1.90
CA LEU A 26 -7.46 -13.30 -2.31
C LEU A 26 -8.24 -14.46 -2.94
N LYS A 27 -9.56 -14.55 -2.77
CA LYS A 27 -10.38 -15.62 -3.36
C LYS A 27 -10.68 -15.33 -4.83
N ASN A 28 -10.82 -14.05 -5.21
CA ASN A 28 -11.14 -13.64 -6.57
C ASN A 28 -10.03 -12.84 -7.29
N VAL A 29 -8.87 -12.62 -6.67
CA VAL A 29 -7.68 -11.93 -7.22
C VAL A 29 -7.21 -12.48 -8.58
N GLY A 30 -7.59 -13.71 -8.94
CA GLY A 30 -7.39 -14.24 -10.30
C GLY A 30 -7.99 -13.37 -11.40
N LEU A 31 -9.01 -12.56 -11.10
CA LEU A 31 -9.58 -11.56 -12.00
C LEU A 31 -8.59 -10.45 -12.38
N LEU A 32 -7.50 -10.26 -11.62
CA LEU A 32 -6.44 -9.28 -11.87
C LEU A 32 -5.17 -9.90 -12.47
N ALA A 33 -5.21 -11.17 -12.89
CA ALA A 33 -4.07 -11.82 -13.52
C ALA A 33 -3.66 -11.10 -14.83
N ASN A 34 -2.37 -10.82 -14.98
CA ASN A 34 -1.80 -10.07 -16.12
C ASN A 34 -2.39 -8.65 -16.33
N ILE A 35 -3.05 -8.10 -15.31
CA ILE A 35 -3.63 -6.75 -15.34
C ILE A 35 -2.74 -5.78 -14.56
N GLU A 36 -2.62 -4.57 -15.08
CA GLU A 36 -1.98 -3.48 -14.37
C GLU A 36 -3.00 -2.80 -13.46
N THR A 37 -2.77 -2.87 -12.15
CA THR A 37 -3.71 -2.41 -11.12
C THR A 37 -3.21 -1.11 -10.50
N TYR A 38 -4.01 -0.06 -10.57
CA TYR A 38 -3.73 1.24 -9.97
C TYR A 38 -4.67 1.51 -8.79
N THR A 39 -4.13 1.66 -7.60
CA THR A 39 -4.94 1.81 -6.39
C THR A 39 -4.55 3.01 -5.53
N LEU A 40 -5.57 3.69 -5.01
CA LEU A 40 -5.49 4.49 -3.79
C LEU A 40 -6.28 3.74 -2.71
N ALA A 41 -5.60 2.81 -2.04
CA ALA A 41 -6.19 1.97 -1.01
C ALA A 41 -5.13 1.59 0.04
N CYS A 42 -5.49 1.69 1.32
CA CYS A 42 -4.59 1.39 2.43
C CYS A 42 -4.15 -0.08 2.39
N LEU A 43 -2.87 -0.34 2.69
CA LEU A 43 -2.29 -1.67 2.93
C LEU A 43 -2.38 -2.68 1.76
N SER A 44 -3.07 -2.35 0.67
CA SER A 44 -3.46 -3.30 -0.37
C SER A 44 -2.26 -3.83 -1.15
N ALA A 45 -1.12 -3.13 -1.15
CA ALA A 45 0.10 -3.60 -1.75
C ALA A 45 0.84 -4.68 -0.93
N LYS A 46 0.31 -5.09 0.24
CA LYS A 46 0.86 -6.21 1.02
C LYS A 46 0.47 -7.55 0.40
N SER A 47 -0.48 -8.28 0.99
CA SER A 47 -0.84 -9.64 0.58
C SER A 47 -1.53 -9.67 -0.77
N LEU A 48 -2.47 -8.73 -1.01
CA LEU A 48 -3.20 -8.64 -2.27
C LEU A 48 -2.29 -8.25 -3.43
N GLY A 49 -1.56 -7.14 -3.32
CA GLY A 49 -0.64 -6.69 -4.37
C GLY A 49 0.43 -7.72 -4.71
N ALA A 50 1.00 -8.41 -3.71
CA ALA A 50 1.93 -9.50 -3.93
C ALA A 50 1.29 -10.69 -4.66
N GLU A 51 0.01 -10.97 -4.42
CA GLU A 51 -0.72 -12.04 -5.11
C GLU A 51 -1.05 -11.67 -6.57
N VAL A 52 -1.40 -10.40 -6.84
CA VAL A 52 -1.56 -9.90 -8.22
C VAL A 52 -0.24 -10.05 -8.98
N TRP A 53 0.87 -9.65 -8.37
CA TRP A 53 2.21 -9.80 -8.96
C TRP A 53 2.57 -11.27 -9.23
N ARG A 54 2.30 -12.18 -8.28
CA ARG A 54 2.51 -13.64 -8.48
C ARG A 54 1.73 -14.21 -9.66
N ARG A 55 0.65 -13.54 -10.08
CA ARG A 55 -0.19 -13.92 -11.22
C ARG A 55 0.16 -13.18 -12.52
N GLY A 56 1.33 -12.55 -12.58
CA GLY A 56 1.82 -11.83 -13.75
C GLY A 56 1.23 -10.42 -13.92
N GLY A 57 0.41 -9.96 -12.97
CA GLY A 57 -0.06 -8.58 -12.94
C GLY A 57 1.01 -7.62 -12.41
N ALA A 58 0.69 -6.33 -12.44
CA ALA A 58 1.50 -5.28 -11.86
C ALA A 58 0.63 -4.46 -10.89
N TYR A 59 1.19 -3.99 -9.77
CA TYR A 59 0.38 -3.39 -8.71
C TYR A 59 0.96 -2.07 -8.17
N TRP A 60 0.26 -0.98 -8.41
CA TRP A 60 0.50 0.33 -7.80
C TRP A 60 -0.39 0.49 -6.57
N GLY A 61 0.21 0.71 -5.41
CA GLY A 61 -0.54 0.88 -4.16
C GLY A 61 0.37 1.13 -2.97
N TYR A 62 -0.18 1.02 -1.77
CA TYR A 62 0.49 1.42 -0.54
C TYR A 62 0.72 0.24 0.38
N THR A 63 1.92 0.18 0.96
CA THR A 63 2.26 -0.84 1.96
C THR A 63 1.83 -0.44 3.36
N GLU A 64 1.34 0.76 3.62
CA GLU A 64 0.83 1.15 4.94
C GLU A 64 -0.50 1.90 4.80
N VAL A 65 -1.01 2.42 5.91
CA VAL A 65 -2.19 3.30 5.91
C VAL A 65 -1.84 4.61 5.22
N VAL A 66 -2.74 5.08 4.36
CA VAL A 66 -2.63 6.35 3.64
C VAL A 66 -3.42 7.41 4.38
N GLY A 67 -2.83 8.58 4.61
CA GLY A 67 -3.44 9.67 5.36
C GLY A 67 -3.46 10.97 4.58
N TYR A 68 -4.54 11.73 4.68
CA TYR A 68 -4.61 13.07 4.10
C TYR A 68 -5.30 14.04 5.05
N THR A 69 -5.07 15.32 4.83
CA THR A 69 -5.73 16.41 5.55
C THR A 69 -6.59 17.22 4.60
N THR A 70 -7.74 17.72 5.07
CA THR A 70 -8.69 18.44 4.23
C THR A 70 -8.28 19.88 3.95
N ASP A 71 -7.35 20.43 4.73
CA ASP A 71 -6.77 21.77 4.57
C ASP A 71 -5.62 21.84 3.53
N ALA A 72 -5.16 20.68 3.04
CA ALA A 72 -4.19 20.53 1.94
C ALA A 72 -4.75 19.61 0.83
N LEU A 73 -6.07 19.66 0.61
CA LEU A 73 -6.76 18.71 -0.25
C LEU A 73 -6.28 18.76 -1.71
N ALA A 74 -5.92 19.93 -2.22
CA ALA A 74 -5.46 20.09 -3.60
C ALA A 74 -4.12 19.38 -3.83
N GLU A 75 -3.22 19.49 -2.86
CA GLU A 75 -1.91 18.85 -2.85
C GLU A 75 -2.05 17.33 -2.81
N PHE A 76 -2.91 16.81 -1.93
CA PHE A 76 -3.20 15.36 -1.87
C PHE A 76 -3.88 14.84 -3.14
N GLN A 77 -4.77 15.63 -3.75
CA GLN A 77 -5.36 15.28 -5.04
C GLN A 77 -4.31 15.23 -6.15
N GLU A 78 -3.29 16.10 -6.13
CA GLU A 78 -2.20 16.05 -7.08
C GLU A 78 -1.41 14.74 -6.94
N VAL A 79 -0.90 14.44 -5.74
CA VAL A 79 -0.02 13.26 -5.55
C VAL A 79 -0.73 11.95 -5.79
N PHE A 80 -1.99 11.81 -5.36
CA PHE A 80 -2.75 10.58 -5.55
C PHE A 80 -3.12 10.31 -7.00
N ASN A 81 -2.99 11.30 -7.90
CA ASN A 81 -3.28 11.14 -9.32
C ASN A 81 -2.05 11.28 -10.24
N CYS A 82 -0.95 11.86 -9.76
CA CYS A 82 0.23 12.10 -10.58
C CYS A 82 0.83 10.81 -11.16
N GLY A 83 0.86 9.73 -10.37
CA GLY A 83 1.34 8.44 -10.83
C GLY A 83 0.51 7.86 -11.97
N PHE A 84 -0.82 8.01 -11.92
CA PHE A 84 -1.70 7.61 -12.99
C PHE A 84 -1.41 8.40 -14.27
N HIS A 85 -1.24 9.72 -14.13
CA HIS A 85 -0.91 10.60 -15.24
C HIS A 85 0.42 10.20 -15.91
N TYR A 86 1.49 10.07 -15.13
CA TYR A 86 2.81 9.66 -15.64
C TYR A 86 2.73 8.29 -16.33
N ARG A 87 2.09 7.31 -15.68
CA ARG A 87 2.09 5.95 -16.18
C ARG A 87 1.21 5.76 -17.42
N PHE A 88 -0.02 6.26 -17.40
CA PHE A 88 -1.04 5.89 -18.39
C PHE A 88 -1.34 6.97 -19.42
N ILE A 89 -1.11 8.25 -19.09
CA ILE A 89 -1.33 9.36 -20.01
C ILE A 89 -0.03 9.68 -20.76
N GLU A 90 1.07 9.90 -20.04
CA GLU A 90 2.38 10.15 -20.63
C GLU A 90 3.06 8.88 -21.16
N ARG A 91 2.53 7.70 -20.80
CA ARG A 91 3.05 6.37 -21.19
C ARG A 91 4.47 6.12 -20.71
N ASP A 92 4.81 6.68 -19.56
CA ASP A 92 6.12 6.50 -18.97
C ASP A 92 6.31 5.05 -18.48
N SER A 93 7.57 4.68 -18.25
CA SER A 93 7.90 3.38 -17.64
C SER A 93 7.39 3.33 -16.21
N ARG A 94 7.15 2.12 -15.71
CA ARG A 94 6.65 1.91 -14.33
C ARG A 94 7.63 2.42 -13.28
N GLN A 95 8.92 2.11 -13.46
CA GLN A 95 9.99 2.60 -12.58
C GLN A 95 10.07 4.12 -12.58
N ASN A 96 10.06 4.75 -13.76
CA ASN A 96 10.14 6.22 -13.84
C ASN A 96 8.86 6.89 -13.31
N SER A 97 7.68 6.31 -13.54
CA SER A 97 6.42 6.80 -12.99
C SER A 97 6.41 6.77 -11.46
N LEU A 98 6.92 5.68 -10.86
CA LEU A 98 7.05 5.56 -9.41
C LEU A 98 8.06 6.59 -8.86
N GLN A 99 9.21 6.73 -9.52
CA GLN A 99 10.24 7.69 -9.14
C GLN A 99 9.69 9.13 -9.17
N ARG A 100 9.06 9.53 -10.28
CA ARG A 100 8.45 10.86 -10.43
C ARG A 100 7.34 11.11 -9.42
N ALA A 101 6.50 10.12 -9.12
CA ALA A 101 5.48 10.27 -8.08
C ALA A 101 6.12 10.50 -6.70
N LYS A 102 7.14 9.73 -6.32
CA LYS A 102 7.88 9.93 -5.05
C LYS A 102 8.57 11.30 -4.97
N GLU A 103 9.06 11.81 -6.10
CA GLU A 103 9.58 13.17 -6.21
C GLU A 103 8.48 14.23 -6.00
N THR A 104 7.29 14.03 -6.58
CA THR A 104 6.13 14.91 -6.37
C THR A 104 5.69 14.92 -4.90
N PHE A 105 5.61 13.76 -4.24
CA PHE A 105 5.37 13.67 -2.79
C PHE A 105 6.41 14.45 -2.00
N SER A 106 7.71 14.29 -2.32
CA SER A 106 8.79 14.98 -1.62
C SER A 106 8.73 16.49 -1.82
N ARG A 107 8.44 16.96 -3.03
CA ARG A 107 8.28 18.38 -3.36
C ARG A 107 7.14 19.00 -2.56
N LEU A 108 5.95 18.39 -2.61
CA LEU A 108 4.77 18.93 -1.92
C LEU A 108 4.91 18.86 -0.40
N ALA A 109 5.58 17.85 0.15
CA ALA A 109 5.87 17.81 1.58
C ALA A 109 6.72 19.02 2.01
N LEU A 110 7.72 19.43 1.21
CA LEU A 110 8.53 20.62 1.49
C LEU A 110 7.70 21.91 1.36
N GLU A 111 6.89 22.03 0.31
CA GLU A 111 6.01 23.18 0.13
C GLU A 111 5.00 23.33 1.28
N LEU A 112 4.46 22.22 1.79
CA LEU A 112 3.56 22.21 2.95
C LEU A 112 4.27 22.67 4.24
N VAL A 113 5.54 22.34 4.42
CA VAL A 113 6.34 22.88 5.53
C VAL A 113 6.50 24.39 5.39
N ASP A 114 6.82 24.89 4.19
CA ASP A 114 7.07 26.31 3.93
C ASP A 114 5.84 27.18 4.20
N VAL A 115 4.63 26.66 3.98
CA VAL A 115 3.36 27.35 4.28
C VAL A 115 2.85 27.11 5.70
N GLY A 116 3.62 26.41 6.55
CA GLY A 116 3.28 26.19 7.95
C GLY A 116 2.25 25.10 8.20
N ASN A 117 2.13 24.11 7.31
CA ASN A 117 1.28 22.92 7.48
C ASN A 117 2.11 21.63 7.70
N PRO A 118 2.78 21.50 8.86
CA PRO A 118 3.69 20.38 9.12
C PRO A 118 2.98 19.02 9.24
N PHE A 119 1.71 18.99 9.66
CA PHE A 119 0.98 17.73 9.78
C PHE A 119 0.64 17.15 8.40
N ALA A 120 0.14 17.99 7.47
CA ALA A 120 -0.06 17.57 6.09
C ALA A 120 1.27 17.13 5.45
N ALA A 121 2.38 17.84 5.71
CA ALA A 121 3.70 17.48 5.20
C ALA A 121 4.17 16.10 5.70
N ILE A 122 3.90 15.75 6.96
CA ILE A 122 4.22 14.42 7.51
C ILE A 122 3.42 13.34 6.78
N CYS A 123 2.11 13.50 6.67
CA CYS A 123 1.26 12.55 5.93
C CYS A 123 1.73 12.39 4.49
N MET A 124 2.00 13.50 3.78
CA MET A 124 2.52 13.51 2.42
C MET A 124 3.82 12.70 2.31
N ARG A 125 4.75 12.89 3.26
CA ARG A 125 6.01 12.17 3.25
C ARG A 125 5.83 10.67 3.48
N GLU A 126 5.04 10.31 4.49
CA GLU A 126 4.76 8.91 4.84
C GLU A 126 4.06 8.17 3.70
N ASP A 127 3.05 8.78 3.07
CA ASP A 127 2.34 8.21 1.93
C ASP A 127 3.30 7.94 0.76
N GLY A 128 4.17 8.90 0.43
CA GLY A 128 5.16 8.77 -0.63
C GLY A 128 6.21 7.68 -0.34
N ASP A 129 6.66 7.56 0.91
CA ASP A 129 7.62 6.53 1.33
C ASP A 129 7.00 5.13 1.23
N ASN A 130 5.71 4.98 1.57
CA ASN A 130 4.96 3.72 1.54
C ASN A 130 4.38 3.34 0.16
N LEU A 131 4.47 4.24 -0.83
CA LEU A 131 4.03 3.96 -2.19
C LEU A 131 4.98 2.96 -2.89
N VAL A 132 4.41 1.93 -3.50
CA VAL A 132 5.15 0.92 -4.26
C VAL A 132 4.52 0.64 -5.62
N TYR A 133 5.36 0.14 -6.53
CA TYR A 133 4.94 -0.44 -7.79
C TYR A 133 5.49 -1.88 -7.90
N LEU A 134 4.66 -2.87 -7.57
CA LEU A 134 5.01 -4.28 -7.62
C LEU A 134 4.96 -4.79 -9.06
N ASP A 135 6.12 -4.76 -9.69
CA ASP A 135 6.39 -5.24 -11.04
C ASP A 135 7.92 -5.37 -11.22
N ALA A 136 8.67 -4.47 -10.58
CA ALA A 136 10.10 -4.32 -10.71
C ALA A 136 10.92 -5.11 -9.68
N HIS A 137 10.32 -5.56 -8.58
CA HIS A 137 11.00 -6.26 -7.47
C HIS A 137 10.13 -7.36 -6.86
N LYS A 138 10.77 -8.47 -6.44
CA LYS A 138 10.12 -9.50 -5.63
C LYS A 138 9.63 -8.83 -4.33
N PRO A 139 8.35 -8.97 -3.95
CA PRO A 139 7.87 -8.49 -2.65
C PRO A 139 8.76 -9.03 -1.54
N GLU A 140 9.15 -8.20 -0.57
CA GLU A 140 9.96 -8.68 0.55
C GLU A 140 9.21 -9.80 1.27
N GLU A 141 9.81 -10.99 1.28
CA GLU A 141 9.35 -12.05 2.17
C GLU A 141 9.61 -11.56 3.60
N LYS A 142 8.55 -11.39 4.40
CA LYS A 142 8.71 -11.23 5.85
C LYS A 142 9.51 -12.43 6.35
N LYS A 143 10.82 -12.26 6.54
CA LYS A 143 11.63 -13.19 7.35
C LYS A 143 10.95 -13.20 8.70
N GLY A 144 10.30 -14.32 9.03
CA GLY A 144 9.69 -14.52 10.34
C GLY A 144 10.70 -14.06 11.39
N CYS A 145 10.31 -13.07 12.19
CA CYS A 145 11.16 -12.52 13.22
C CYS A 145 11.71 -13.70 14.05
N LEU A 146 13.03 -13.87 14.09
CA LEU A 146 13.72 -14.90 14.86
C LEU A 146 13.35 -14.84 16.37
N LEU A 147 12.79 -13.71 16.83
CA LEU A 147 12.28 -13.54 18.18
C LEU A 147 10.93 -14.23 18.43
N ALA A 148 10.17 -14.58 17.39
CA ALA A 148 8.96 -15.41 17.52
C ALA A 148 9.30 -16.89 17.82
N LEU A 149 10.56 -17.30 17.64
CA LEU A 149 11.06 -18.62 18.04
C LEU A 149 11.39 -18.71 19.54
N LEU A 150 11.44 -17.59 20.26
CA LEU A 150 11.48 -17.56 21.73
C LEU A 150 10.05 -17.69 22.28
N LYS A 151 9.38 -18.80 21.93
CA LYS A 151 8.22 -19.26 22.71
C LYS A 151 8.76 -19.70 24.08
N LEU A 152 8.64 -18.80 25.05
CA LEU A 152 8.72 -19.10 26.47
C LEU A 152 7.97 -20.42 26.75
N PRO A 153 8.57 -21.39 27.46
CA PRO A 153 7.87 -22.60 27.84
C PRO A 153 6.68 -22.18 28.70
N LYS A 154 5.48 -22.60 28.27
CA LYS A 154 4.29 -22.57 29.13
C LYS A 154 4.67 -23.36 30.39
N LEU A 155 4.85 -22.67 31.50
CA LEU A 155 4.94 -23.27 32.82
C LEU A 155 3.64 -24.06 33.04
N ILE A 156 3.76 -25.37 32.83
CA ILE A 156 2.79 -26.37 33.22
C ILE A 156 2.80 -26.36 34.76
N PHE A 157 1.84 -25.67 35.38
CA PHE A 157 1.46 -26.02 36.74
C PHE A 157 0.48 -27.18 36.66
N ALA A 158 1.05 -28.40 36.70
CA ALA A 158 0.31 -29.61 36.99
C ALA A 158 1.04 -30.35 38.12
N GLN A 159 0.39 -30.31 39.29
CA GLN A 159 0.36 -31.31 40.36
C GLN A 159 1.67 -31.89 40.93
N GLY A 160 1.85 -31.65 42.23
CA GLY A 160 2.38 -32.62 43.18
C GLY A 160 1.86 -32.26 44.57
N GLN A 161 1.51 -33.14 45.49
CA GLN A 161 1.42 -34.61 45.57
C GLN A 161 0.50 -34.91 46.76
N GLY A 162 -0.17 -36.05 46.74
CA GLY A 162 -0.75 -36.63 47.96
C GLY A 162 0.35 -37.20 48.86
N GLY A 163 0.13 -37.08 50.17
CA GLY A 163 0.94 -37.62 51.27
C GLY A 163 0.36 -37.13 52.59
#